data_AF-A0A0M9DHD0-F1
#
_entry.id   AF-A0A0M9DHD0-F1
#
_cell.length_a   1.000
_cell.length_b   1.000
_cell.length_c   1.000
_cell.angle_alpha   90.00
_cell.angle_beta   90.00
_cell.angle_gamma   90.00
#
_symmetry.space_group_name_H-M   'P 1'
#
loop_
_entity.id
_entity.type
_entity.pdbx_description
1 polymer ?
#
loop_
_entity_poly.entity_id
_entity_poly.type
_entity_poly.pdbx_seq_one_letter_code
_entity_poly.pdbx_strand_id
1 'polypeptide(L)' 'MINLRGDKARSEVATDLNITPQMLGAIERGDRTPSLKLAKRIASYYGTIVEEIF' A
#
# COMPACT_ATOMS: atom_id res chain seq x y z
N MET A 1 6.09 -1.75 -5.08
CA MET A 1 4.75 -1.32 -4.63
C MET A 1 4.12 -0.24 -5.53
N ILE A 2 4.83 0.82 -5.96
CA ILE A 2 4.28 1.88 -6.85
C ILE A 2 3.53 1.32 -8.09
N ASN A 3 4.07 0.27 -8.70
CA ASN A 3 3.48 -0.33 -9.90
C ASN A 3 2.12 -1.02 -9.66
N LEU A 4 1.82 -1.45 -8.43
CA LEU A 4 0.56 -2.15 -8.09
C LEU A 4 -0.65 -1.22 -8.19
N ARG A 5 -0.44 0.08 -8.01
CA ARG A 5 -1.49 1.09 -8.07
C ARG A 5 -1.99 1.37 -9.49
N GLY A 6 -1.23 1.01 -10.53
CA GLY A 6 -1.56 1.34 -11.92
C GLY A 6 -1.79 2.85 -12.08
N ASP A 7 -2.93 3.22 -12.68
CA ASP A 7 -3.29 4.62 -12.95
C ASP A 7 -4.01 5.32 -11.79
N LYS A 8 -4.44 4.58 -10.75
CA LYS A 8 -5.16 5.16 -9.60
C LYS A 8 -4.29 6.20 -8.90
N ALA A 9 -4.84 7.30 -8.43
CA ALA A 9 -4.05 8.29 -7.68
C ALA A 9 -3.58 7.73 -6.33
N ARG A 10 -2.39 8.13 -5.84
CA ARG A 10 -1.91 7.72 -4.50
C ARG A 10 -2.90 8.11 -3.40
N SER A 11 -3.54 9.26 -3.53
CA SER A 11 -4.56 9.74 -2.59
C SER A 11 -5.80 8.85 -2.56
N GLU A 12 -6.23 8.33 -3.71
CA GLU A 12 -7.35 7.39 -3.82
C GLU A 12 -7.02 6.10 -3.08
N VAL A 13 -5.89 5.47 -3.40
CA VAL A 13 -5.47 4.23 -2.74
C VAL A 13 -5.24 4.42 -1.24
N ALA A 14 -4.66 5.54 -0.83
CA ALA A 14 -4.47 5.83 0.59
C ALA A 14 -5.82 5.93 1.33
N THR A 15 -6.82 6.55 0.70
CA THR A 15 -8.19 6.64 1.21
C THR A 15 -8.82 5.25 1.34
N ASP A 16 -8.73 4.43 0.29
CA ASP A 16 -9.24 3.05 0.31
C ASP A 16 -8.56 2.19 1.39
N LEU A 17 -7.27 2.45 1.62
CA LEU A 17 -6.47 1.82 2.67
C LEU A 17 -6.56 2.55 4.02
N ASN A 18 -7.46 3.53 4.19
CA ASN A 18 -7.63 4.25 5.44
C ASN A 18 -6.29 4.67 6.10
N ILE A 19 -5.38 5.21 5.29
CA ILE A 19 -4.08 5.78 5.69
C ILE A 19 -3.85 7.09 4.96
N THR A 20 -2.84 7.85 5.36
CA THR A 20 -2.50 9.09 4.67
C THR A 20 -1.72 8.83 3.38
N PRO A 21 -1.84 9.69 2.35
CA PRO A 21 -1.03 9.59 1.13
C PRO A 21 0.48 9.63 1.41
N GLN A 22 0.90 10.35 2.46
CA GLN A 22 2.29 10.41 2.90
C GLN A 22 2.75 9.05 3.46
N MET A 23 1.92 8.38 4.27
CA MET A 23 2.21 7.05 4.79
C MET A 23 2.31 6.03 3.66
N LEU A 24 1.36 6.03 2.72
CA LEU A 24 1.41 5.16 1.55
C LEU A 24 2.68 5.42 0.72
N GLY A 25 3.03 6.69 0.51
CA GLY A 25 4.25 7.06 -0.21
C GLY A 25 5.54 6.58 0.47
N ALA A 26 5.63 6.66 1.80
CA ALA A 26 6.77 6.15 2.55
C ALA A 26 6.89 4.62 2.46
N ILE A 27 5.76 3.91 2.50
CA ILE A 27 5.70 2.45 2.29
C ILE A 27 6.12 2.10 0.86
N GLU A 28 5.58 2.83 -0.13
CA GLU A 28 5.85 2.62 -1.56
C GLU A 28 7.34 2.74 -1.92
N ARG A 29 8.07 3.62 -1.23
CA ARG A 29 9.52 3.86 -1.41
C ARG A 29 10.42 2.96 -0.55
N GLY A 30 9.84 2.23 0.41
CA GLY A 30 10.61 1.42 1.38
C GLY A 30 11.13 2.21 2.59
N ASP A 31 10.85 3.50 2.70
CA ASP A 31 11.23 4.34 3.86
C ASP A 31 10.53 3.90 5.16
N ARG A 32 9.40 3.19 5.03
CA ARG A 32 8.61 2.72 6.18
C ARG A 32 8.02 1.33 5.93
N THR A 33 8.26 0.42 6.86
CA THR A 33 7.57 -0.88 6.89
C THR A 33 6.16 -0.73 7.48
N PRO A 34 5.11 -1.22 6.81
CA PRO A 34 3.75 -1.22 7.38
C PRO A 34 3.65 -2.20 8.55
N SER A 35 2.65 -2.00 9.42
CA SER A 35 2.30 -3.05 10.39
C SER A 35 1.75 -4.28 9.68
N LEU A 36 1.82 -5.46 10.31
CA LEU A 36 1.29 -6.70 9.72
C LEU A 36 -0.19 -6.56 9.32
N LYS A 37 -1.00 -5.85 10.13
CA LYS A 37 -2.41 -5.57 9.81
C LYS A 37 -2.56 -4.73 8.54
N LEU A 38 -1.73 -3.70 8.38
CA LEU A 38 -1.76 -2.85 7.18
C LEU A 38 -1.21 -3.61 5.96
N ALA A 39 -0.14 -4.38 6.11
CA ALA A 39 0.40 -5.22 5.05
C ALA A 39 -0.63 -6.21 4.51
N LYS A 40 -1.36 -6.90 5.40
CA LYS A 40 -2.47 -7.79 5.01
C LYS A 40 -3.58 -7.04 4.28
N ARG A 41 -3.97 -5.86 4.75
CA ARG A 41 -4.99 -5.04 4.07
C ARG A 41 -4.56 -4.59 2.68
N ILE A 42 -3.29 -4.20 2.53
CA ILE A 42 -2.69 -3.87 1.25
C ILE A 42 -2.73 -5.07 0.30
N ALA A 43 -2.32 -6.24 0.79
CA ALA A 43 -2.33 -7.48 0.02
C ALA A 43 -3.74 -7.83 -0.45
N SER A 44 -4.73 -7.76 0.45
CA SER A 44 -6.14 -7.94 0.11
C SER A 44 -6.65 -6.90 -0.91
N TYR A 45 -6.23 -5.64 -0.79
CA TYR A 45 -6.64 -4.57 -1.72
C TYR A 45 -6.15 -4.86 -3.15
N TYR A 46 -4.95 -5.41 -3.30
CA TYR A 46 -4.37 -5.74 -4.60
C TYR A 46 -4.62 -7.19 -5.04
N GLY A 47 -5.35 -7.99 -4.27
CA GLY A 47 -5.66 -9.39 -4.62
C GLY A 47 -4.45 -10.32 -4.61
N THR A 48 -3.45 -10.04 -3.78
CA THR A 48 -2.19 -10.79 -3.66
C THR A 48 -1.90 -11.12 -2.18
N ILE A 49 -0.76 -11.74 -1.90
CA ILE A 49 -0.27 -12.05 -0.55
C ILE A 49 0.84 -11.07 -0.13
N VAL A 50 1.13 -11.03 1.17
CA VAL A 50 2.08 -10.05 1.74
C VAL A 50 3.48 -10.27 1.16
N GLU A 51 3.87 -11.52 0.97
CA GLU A 51 5.16 -12.00 0.49
C GLU A 51 5.46 -11.62 -0.96
N GLU A 52 4.44 -11.32 -1.76
CA GLU A 52 4.61 -10.85 -3.15
C GLU A 52 4.77 -9.32 -3.23
N ILE A 53 4.45 -8.58 -2.16
CA ILE A 53 4.49 -7.11 -2.14
C ILE A 53 5.71 -6.55 -1.41
N PHE A 54 6.13 -7.20 -0.32
CA PHE A 54 7.16 -6.75 0.63
C PHE A 54 8.22 -7.82 0.83
#